data_AF-A0A0C1MXK6-F1
#
_entry.id   AF-A0A0C1MXK6-F1
#
_cell.length_a   1.000
_cell.length_b   1.000
_cell.length_c   1.000
_cell.angle_alpha   90.00
_cell.angle_beta   90.00
_cell.angle_gamma   90.00
#
_symmetry.space_group_name_H-M   'P 1'
#
loop_
_entity.id
_entity.type
_entity.pdbx_description
1 polymer ?
#
loop_
_entity_poly.entity_id
_entity_poly.type
_entity_poly.pdbx_seq_one_letter_code
_entity_poly.pdbx_strand_id
1 'polypeptide(L)'
;MILRPIILSNPLKPGDVWLSFQRNPEDIQRNPLYRSIDGGQTFSKVKSVDSSELVAFGKGDNNIPAIYLFGRVNGAQKDTLYKSEDMGKTWKAISDPQTLQFPAAYWMEGDMRQKNIIYVATIGRGVMVGELQYSQTFNVFTFTKSVVDNIMKLF
;
A
#
# COMPACT_ATOMS: atom_id res chain seq x y z
N MET A 1 -9.31 2.41 22.91
CA MET A 1 -9.17 1.88 21.53
C MET A 1 -8.83 3.05 20.63
N ILE A 2 -7.61 3.09 20.09
CA ILE A 2 -7.18 4.16 19.17
C ILE A 2 -7.37 3.62 17.75
N LEU A 3 -8.32 4.14 17.00
CA LEU A 3 -8.43 3.82 15.58
C LEU A 3 -7.40 4.63 14.80
N ARG A 4 -6.71 3.97 13.88
CA ARG A 4 -5.74 4.60 12.97
C ARG A 4 -6.30 4.54 11.55
N PRO A 5 -7.19 5.48 11.17
CA PRO A 5 -7.79 5.50 9.85
C PRO A 5 -6.83 6.05 8.81
N ILE A 6 -6.92 5.52 7.60
CA ILE A 6 -6.33 6.14 6.40
C ILE A 6 -7.47 6.38 5.44
N ILE A 7 -7.58 7.62 4.95
CA ILE A 7 -8.57 8.03 3.96
C ILE A 7 -7.80 8.41 2.71
N LEU A 8 -8.13 7.76 1.58
CA LEU A 8 -7.56 8.09 0.28
C LEU A 8 -8.66 8.51 -0.68
N SER A 9 -8.46 9.62 -1.37
CA SER A 9 -9.26 9.98 -2.53
C SER A 9 -8.59 9.41 -3.78
N ASN A 10 -9.35 8.73 -4.63
CA ASN A 10 -8.84 8.25 -5.92
C ASN A 10 -8.42 9.45 -6.78
N PRO A 11 -7.12 9.56 -7.16
CA PRO A 11 -6.63 10.71 -7.90
C PRO A 11 -7.17 10.80 -9.34
N LEU A 12 -7.76 9.72 -9.87
CA LEU A 12 -8.24 9.63 -11.25
C LEU A 12 -9.78 9.63 -11.35
N LYS A 13 -10.50 9.55 -10.23
CA LYS A 13 -11.97 9.46 -10.22
C LYS A 13 -12.60 10.23 -9.05
N PRO A 14 -13.28 11.37 -9.31
CA PRO A 14 -14.01 12.09 -8.29
C PRO A 14 -15.06 11.22 -7.57
N GLY A 15 -15.23 11.46 -6.27
CA GLY A 15 -16.21 10.74 -5.44
C GLY A 15 -15.81 9.31 -5.05
N ASP A 16 -14.71 8.77 -5.58
CA ASP A 16 -14.19 7.46 -5.22
C ASP A 16 -13.21 7.58 -4.05
N VAL A 17 -13.64 7.14 -2.87
CA VAL A 17 -12.92 7.31 -1.60
C VAL A 17 -12.70 5.96 -0.94
N TRP A 18 -11.49 5.72 -0.47
CA TRP A 18 -11.06 4.47 0.15
C TRP A 18 -10.69 4.71 1.61
N LEU A 19 -11.01 3.74 2.45
CA LEU A 19 -10.85 3.83 3.89
C LEU A 19 -10.28 2.53 4.45
N SER A 20 -9.10 2.60 5.06
CA SER A 20 -8.51 1.51 5.84
C SER A 20 -8.44 1.87 7.31
N PHE A 21 -8.33 0.85 8.16
CA PHE A 21 -8.14 1.03 9.59
C PHE A 21 -7.04 0.10 10.06
N GLN A 22 -5.89 0.67 10.40
CA GLN A 22 -4.78 -0.11 10.90
C GLN A 22 -5.18 -0.80 12.20
N ARG A 23 -4.85 -2.09 12.30
CA ARG A 23 -5.15 -2.94 13.43
C ARG A 23 -4.23 -2.63 14.60
N ASN A 24 -4.79 -2.56 15.80
CA ASN A 24 -4.01 -2.57 17.02
C ASN A 24 -3.65 -4.01 17.43
N PRO A 25 -2.51 -4.24 18.11
CA PRO A 25 -2.14 -5.58 18.56
C PRO A 25 -3.21 -6.30 19.38
N GLU A 26 -4.03 -5.56 20.13
CA GLU A 26 -5.13 -6.06 20.96
C GLU A 26 -6.42 -6.38 20.19
N ASP A 27 -6.54 -6.00 18.92
CA ASP A 27 -7.78 -6.20 18.14
C ASP A 27 -7.95 -7.68 17.77
N ILE A 28 -9.08 -8.26 18.21
CA ILE A 28 -9.47 -9.64 17.90
C ILE A 28 -9.97 -9.75 16.45
N GLN A 29 -10.68 -8.72 15.98
CA GLN A 29 -11.25 -8.68 14.63
C GLN A 29 -10.30 -7.95 13.67
N ARG A 30 -10.30 -8.39 12.41
CA ARG A 30 -9.57 -7.71 11.33
C ARG A 30 -10.42 -6.59 10.76
N ASN A 31 -9.77 -5.52 10.31
CA ASN A 31 -10.44 -4.39 9.69
C ASN A 31 -10.39 -4.51 8.17
N PRO A 32 -11.56 -4.63 7.49
CA PRO A 32 -11.57 -4.72 6.03
C PRO A 32 -11.27 -3.36 5.39
N LEU A 33 -10.99 -3.38 4.09
CA LEU A 33 -10.91 -2.18 3.27
C LEU A 33 -12.32 -1.75 2.85
N TYR A 34 -12.62 -0.46 2.96
CA TYR A 34 -13.89 0.11 2.54
C TYR A 34 -13.70 1.04 1.35
N ARG A 35 -14.74 1.13 0.51
CA ARG A 35 -14.79 2.02 -0.63
C ARG A 35 -16.16 2.69 -0.73
N SER A 36 -16.14 3.98 -1.00
CA SER A 36 -17.28 4.79 -1.42
C SER A 36 -17.09 5.20 -2.87
N ILE A 37 -18.20 5.34 -3.60
CA ILE A 37 -18.23 5.88 -4.97
C ILE A 37 -19.11 7.15 -5.07
N ASP A 38 -19.57 7.66 -3.93
CA ASP A 38 -20.52 8.75 -3.79
C ASP A 38 -19.99 9.89 -2.89
N GLY A 39 -18.66 10.03 -2.81
CA GLY A 39 -18.01 11.08 -2.04
C GLY A 39 -17.98 10.85 -0.53
N GLY A 40 -18.11 9.60 -0.10
CA GLY A 40 -18.09 9.21 1.32
C GLY A 40 -19.46 9.19 2.00
N GLN A 41 -20.57 9.28 1.25
CA GLN A 41 -21.92 9.19 1.81
C GLN A 41 -22.24 7.75 2.22
N THR A 42 -21.86 6.77 1.39
CA THR A 42 -22.00 5.35 1.69
C THR A 42 -20.69 4.60 1.42
N PHE A 43 -20.41 3.59 2.25
CA PHE A 43 -19.23 2.74 2.12
C PHE A 43 -19.62 1.26 2.03
N SER A 44 -18.96 0.56 1.11
CA SER A 44 -19.06 -0.89 0.97
C SER A 44 -17.69 -1.54 1.21
N LYS A 45 -17.70 -2.75 1.79
CA LYS A 45 -16.48 -3.54 1.96
C LYS A 45 -15.93 -4.01 0.61
N VAL A 46 -14.62 -3.92 0.42
CA VAL A 46 -13.91 -4.57 -0.68
C VAL A 46 -13.74 -6.04 -0.31
N LYS A 47 -14.61 -6.90 -0.87
CA LYS A 47 -14.78 -8.30 -0.43
C LYS A 47 -13.52 -9.16 -0.45
N SER A 48 -12.56 -8.85 -1.33
CA SER A 48 -11.31 -9.60 -1.43
C SER A 48 -10.33 -9.30 -0.28
N VAL A 49 -10.54 -8.23 0.49
CA VAL A 49 -9.59 -7.75 1.51
C VAL A 49 -10.10 -8.12 2.91
N ASP A 50 -9.39 -9.02 3.56
CA ASP A 50 -9.70 -9.48 4.92
C ASP A 50 -9.17 -8.53 5.99
N SER A 51 -8.00 -7.93 5.74
CA SER A 51 -7.36 -6.93 6.60
C SER A 51 -6.70 -5.86 5.76
N SER A 52 -6.87 -4.59 6.13
CA SER A 52 -6.23 -3.45 5.48
C SER A 52 -5.52 -2.59 6.52
N GLU A 53 -4.22 -2.80 6.63
CA GLU A 53 -3.37 -2.07 7.57
C GLU A 53 -2.99 -0.71 6.98
N LEU A 54 -2.45 -0.72 5.77
CA LEU A 54 -2.07 0.46 5.00
C LEU A 54 -2.56 0.31 3.56
N VAL A 55 -2.96 1.42 2.94
CA VAL A 55 -3.33 1.47 1.54
C VAL A 55 -2.72 2.73 0.90
N ALA A 56 -2.36 2.65 -0.37
CA ALA A 56 -1.85 3.78 -1.15
C ALA A 56 -2.24 3.65 -2.62
N PHE A 57 -2.40 4.79 -3.30
CA PHE A 57 -2.50 4.82 -4.76
C PHE A 57 -1.12 5.00 -5.39
N GLY A 58 -0.96 4.48 -6.61
CA GLY A 58 0.19 4.74 -7.47
C GLY A 58 -0.20 4.76 -8.94
N LYS A 59 0.78 5.01 -9.82
CA LYS A 59 0.55 5.03 -11.25
C LYS A 59 0.12 3.66 -11.75
N GLY A 60 -1.06 3.61 -12.38
CA GLY A 60 -1.56 2.44 -13.09
C GLY A 60 -1.69 2.68 -14.59
N ASP A 61 -2.67 2.04 -15.20
CA ASP A 61 -2.92 2.00 -16.64
C ASP A 61 -4.37 2.32 -16.96
N ASN A 62 -4.64 2.76 -18.19
CA ASN A 62 -6.01 2.91 -18.70
C ASN A 62 -6.94 3.72 -17.77
N ASN A 63 -6.40 4.80 -17.19
CA ASN A 63 -7.09 5.66 -16.23
C ASN A 63 -7.57 4.94 -14.94
N ILE A 64 -6.92 3.83 -14.59
CA ILE A 64 -7.09 3.10 -13.33
C ILE A 64 -5.78 3.25 -12.54
N PRO A 65 -5.81 3.77 -11.30
CA PRO A 65 -4.62 3.82 -10.49
C PRO A 65 -4.22 2.40 -10.04
N ALA A 66 -2.92 2.17 -9.86
CA ALA A 66 -2.48 1.02 -9.09
C ALA A 66 -2.88 1.23 -7.63
N ILE A 67 -3.25 0.15 -6.95
CA ILE A 67 -3.55 0.16 -5.51
C ILE A 67 -2.53 -0.72 -4.83
N TYR A 68 -1.84 -0.17 -3.85
CA TYR A 68 -0.97 -0.92 -2.96
C TYR A 68 -1.65 -1.12 -1.62
N LEU A 69 -1.57 -2.34 -1.09
CA LEU A 69 -2.20 -2.73 0.16
C LEU A 69 -1.21 -3.49 1.00
N PHE A 70 -0.96 -3.05 2.22
CA PHE A 70 -0.35 -3.88 3.25
C PHE A 70 -1.45 -4.46 4.12
N GLY A 71 -1.56 -5.79 4.15
CA GLY A 71 -2.64 -6.46 4.86
C GLY A 71 -2.83 -7.90 4.42
N ARG A 72 -4.09 -8.38 4.42
CA ARG A 72 -4.44 -9.77 4.09
C ARG A 72 -5.57 -9.81 3.08
N VAL A 73 -5.41 -10.68 2.09
CA VAL A 73 -6.33 -10.85 0.97
C VAL A 73 -6.68 -12.33 0.82
N ASN A 74 -7.94 -12.64 0.52
CA ASN A 74 -8.44 -13.97 0.17
C ASN A 74 -8.00 -15.12 1.12
N GLY A 75 -8.10 -14.90 2.43
CA GLY A 75 -7.80 -15.89 3.46
C GLY A 75 -6.33 -15.95 3.89
N ALA A 76 -5.48 -15.01 3.44
CA ALA A 76 -4.09 -14.94 3.86
C ALA A 76 -3.94 -14.86 5.40
N GLN A 77 -2.92 -15.54 5.92
CA GLN A 77 -2.66 -15.62 7.37
C GLN A 77 -1.60 -14.63 7.86
N LYS A 78 -0.82 -14.05 6.94
CA LYS A 78 0.25 -13.10 7.24
C LYS A 78 0.05 -11.82 6.44
N ASP A 79 0.41 -10.70 7.05
CA ASP A 79 0.37 -9.40 6.38
C ASP A 79 1.43 -9.37 5.27
N THR A 80 1.00 -8.97 4.08
CA THR A 80 1.81 -8.95 2.86
C THR A 80 1.52 -7.65 2.13
N LEU A 81 2.52 -7.14 1.42
CA LEU A 81 2.31 -6.05 0.47
C LEU A 81 1.74 -6.64 -0.83
N TYR A 82 0.61 -6.10 -1.27
CA TYR A 82 -0.06 -6.47 -2.51
C TYR A 82 -0.16 -5.28 -3.45
N LYS A 83 -0.27 -5.57 -4.75
CA LYS A 83 -0.64 -4.61 -5.80
C LYS A 83 -1.92 -5.09 -6.49
N SER A 84 -2.85 -4.17 -6.73
CA SER A 84 -4.00 -4.36 -7.63
C SER A 84 -3.94 -3.35 -8.77
N GLU A 85 -4.37 -3.76 -9.95
CA GLU A 85 -4.46 -2.92 -11.16
C GLU A 85 -5.90 -2.87 -11.71
N ASP A 86 -6.86 -3.43 -10.96
CA ASP A 86 -8.26 -3.59 -11.40
C ASP A 86 -9.27 -3.11 -10.34
N MET A 87 -8.87 -2.08 -9.59
CA MET A 87 -9.65 -1.46 -8.51
C MET A 87 -9.99 -2.44 -7.37
N GLY A 88 -9.02 -3.28 -7.00
CA GLY A 88 -9.09 -4.16 -5.85
C GLY A 88 -9.90 -5.44 -6.08
N LYS A 89 -10.18 -5.82 -7.33
CA LYS A 89 -10.85 -7.09 -7.65
C LYS A 89 -9.87 -8.26 -7.53
N THR A 90 -8.66 -8.09 -8.05
CA THR A 90 -7.55 -9.04 -7.93
C THR A 90 -6.33 -8.36 -7.34
N TRP A 91 -5.47 -9.18 -6.70
CA TRP A 91 -4.30 -8.72 -5.96
C TRP A 91 -3.13 -9.64 -6.23
N LYS A 92 -1.99 -9.06 -6.61
CA LYS A 92 -0.70 -9.74 -6.73
C LYS A 92 0.11 -9.49 -5.47
N ALA A 93 0.57 -10.55 -4.81
CA ALA A 93 1.54 -10.41 -3.72
C ALA A 93 2.87 -9.88 -4.28
N ILE A 94 3.39 -8.83 -3.66
CA ILE A 94 4.62 -8.13 -4.06
C ILE A 94 5.63 -8.01 -2.91
N SER A 95 5.48 -8.84 -1.88
CA SER A 95 6.49 -9.06 -0.85
C SER A 95 6.40 -10.51 -0.41
N ASP A 96 7.49 -11.08 0.10
CA ASP A 96 7.43 -12.41 0.70
C ASP A 96 6.97 -12.31 2.18
N PRO A 97 5.79 -12.88 2.55
CA PRO A 97 5.26 -12.83 3.91
C PRO A 97 6.10 -13.56 4.97
N GLN A 98 7.05 -14.40 4.57
CA GLN A 98 7.98 -15.04 5.49
C GLN A 98 9.17 -14.13 5.84
N THR A 99 9.40 -13.11 5.02
CA THR A 99 10.49 -12.15 5.21
C THR A 99 9.95 -10.83 5.76
N LEU A 100 10.59 -10.29 6.79
CA LEU A 100 10.27 -8.97 7.33
C LEU A 100 10.84 -7.86 6.43
N GLN A 101 10.34 -7.76 5.19
CA GLN A 101 10.83 -6.77 4.21
C GLN A 101 10.52 -5.33 4.64
N PHE A 102 9.35 -5.13 5.28
CA PHE A 102 8.88 -3.83 5.75
C PHE A 102 8.52 -3.89 7.24
N PRO A 103 9.52 -4.06 8.13
CA PRO A 103 9.26 -4.18 9.56
C PRO A 103 8.70 -2.85 10.08
N ALA A 104 7.61 -2.92 10.85
CA ALA A 104 6.93 -1.75 11.41
C ALA A 104 6.59 -0.68 10.35
N ALA A 105 6.06 -1.11 9.20
CA ALA A 105 5.47 -0.22 8.22
C ALA A 105 4.40 0.68 8.86
N TYR A 106 4.49 1.98 8.63
CA TYR A 106 3.65 3.00 9.24
C TYR A 106 2.90 3.84 8.23
N TRP A 107 3.51 4.09 7.07
CA TRP A 107 2.87 4.81 5.96
C TRP A 107 3.36 4.27 4.63
N MET A 108 2.56 4.43 3.58
CA MET A 108 2.93 4.05 2.22
C MET A 108 2.45 5.09 1.23
N GLU A 109 3.24 5.34 0.19
CA GLU A 109 2.83 6.14 -0.97
C GLU A 109 3.33 5.49 -2.26
N GLY A 110 2.45 5.31 -3.23
CA GLY A 110 2.82 4.86 -4.57
C GLY A 110 3.25 6.03 -5.43
N ASP A 111 4.25 5.84 -6.28
CA ASP A 111 4.65 6.88 -7.22
C ASP A 111 3.57 7.05 -8.30
N MET A 112 3.01 8.26 -8.44
CA MET A 112 1.99 8.60 -9.44
C MET A 112 2.56 8.97 -10.82
N ARG A 113 3.89 9.12 -10.94
CA ARG A 113 4.61 9.51 -12.16
C ARG A 113 5.26 8.30 -12.82
N GLN A 114 5.78 7.37 -12.03
CA GLN A 114 6.42 6.14 -12.50
C GLN A 114 5.68 4.92 -11.96
N LYS A 115 5.45 3.92 -12.80
CA LYS A 115 4.78 2.69 -12.35
C LYS A 115 5.69 1.91 -11.44
N ASN A 116 5.09 1.03 -10.64
CA ASN A 116 5.78 -0.01 -9.89
C ASN A 116 6.71 0.47 -8.78
N ILE A 117 6.66 1.74 -8.42
CA ILE A 117 7.42 2.30 -7.30
C ILE A 117 6.48 2.55 -6.12
N ILE A 118 6.91 2.13 -4.94
CA ILE A 118 6.25 2.40 -3.66
C ILE A 118 7.28 2.82 -2.61
N TYR A 119 6.95 3.86 -1.86
CA TYR A 119 7.70 4.33 -0.71
C TYR A 119 7.00 3.85 0.55
N VAL A 120 7.73 3.22 1.45
CA VAL A 120 7.21 2.68 2.72
C VAL A 120 7.95 3.32 3.87
N ALA A 121 7.27 4.16 4.65
CA ALA A 121 7.82 4.70 5.87
C ALA A 121 7.76 3.63 6.98
N THR A 122 8.87 3.46 7.68
CA THR A 122 9.01 2.49 8.76
C THR A 122 9.35 3.18 10.07
N ILE A 123 8.90 2.62 11.18
CA ILE A 123 9.31 3.10 12.50
C ILE A 123 10.75 2.61 12.76
N GLY A 124 11.69 3.55 12.83
CA GLY A 124 13.08 3.29 13.23
C GLY A 124 14.04 2.88 12.11
N ARG A 125 13.61 2.84 10.84
CA ARG A 125 14.50 2.57 9.67
C ARG A 125 14.33 3.55 8.50
N GLY A 126 13.61 4.66 8.72
CA GLY A 126 13.38 5.68 7.69
C GLY A 126 12.37 5.22 6.64
N VAL A 127 12.54 5.72 5.40
CA VAL A 127 11.69 5.40 4.26
C VAL A 127 12.40 4.38 3.36
N MET A 128 11.78 3.25 3.09
CA MET A 128 12.24 2.25 2.14
C MET A 128 11.57 2.45 0.79
N VAL A 129 12.26 2.14 -0.31
CA VAL A 129 11.69 2.15 -1.66
C VAL A 129 11.61 0.73 -2.19
N GLY A 130 10.44 0.34 -2.68
CA GLY A 130 10.22 -0.90 -3.42
C GLY A 130 9.98 -0.59 -4.89
N GLU A 131 10.68 -1.29 -5.78
CA GLU A 131 10.50 -1.21 -7.22
C GLU A 131 10.17 -2.59 -7.80
N LEU A 132 9.04 -2.72 -8.49
CA LEU A 132 8.69 -3.94 -9.22
C LEU A 132 9.32 -3.92 -10.61
N GLN A 133 10.39 -4.69 -10.76
CA GLN A 133 10.94 -5.00 -12.07
C GLN A 133 9.93 -5.84 -12.87
N TYR A 134 9.84 -5.63 -14.18
CA TYR A 134 8.94 -6.40 -15.06
C TYR A 134 9.34 -7.90 -15.15
N SER A 135 10.52 -8.30 -14.64
CA SER A 135 10.91 -9.69 -14.40
C SER A 135 10.79 -10.05 -12.92
N GLN A 136 10.31 -11.26 -12.62
CA GLN A 136 9.84 -11.75 -11.31
C GLN A 136 10.87 -11.84 -10.16
N THR A 137 11.73 -10.85 -9.95
CA THR A 137 12.67 -10.80 -8.82
C THR A 137 12.68 -9.42 -8.17
N PHE A 138 12.30 -9.36 -6.89
CA PHE A 138 12.46 -8.18 -6.06
C PHE A 138 13.93 -7.97 -5.73
N ASN A 139 14.50 -6.84 -6.14
CA ASN A 139 15.72 -6.34 -5.52
C ASN A 139 15.30 -5.42 -4.37
N VAL A 140 15.51 -5.86 -3.13
CA VAL A 140 15.46 -4.95 -1.98
C VAL A 140 16.68 -4.05 -2.10
N PHE A 141 16.50 -2.81 -2.55
CA PHE A 141 17.59 -1.84 -2.54
C PHE A 141 17.94 -1.52 -1.09
N THR A 142 19.08 -2.04 -0.64
CA THR A 142 19.73 -1.55 0.58
C THR A 142 20.24 -0.15 0.29
N PHE A 143 19.97 0.82 1.17
CA PHE A 143 20.60 2.14 1.10
C PHE A 143 22.12 1.96 1.18
N THR A 144 22.78 1.99 0.03
CA THR A 144 24.20 2.32 -0.02
C THR A 144 24.30 3.84 -0.03
N LYS A 145 25.28 4.36 0.72
CA LYS A 145 25.56 5.78 0.94
C LYS A 145 25.54 6.65 -0.34
N SER A 146 25.75 6.06 -1.52
CA SER A 146 25.82 6.77 -2.81
C SER A 146 24.49 7.34 -3.32
N VAL A 147 23.33 6.84 -2.89
CA VAL A 147 22.03 7.40 -3.33
C VAL A 147 21.73 8.74 -2.63
N VAL A 148 22.23 8.93 -1.40
CA VAL A 148 22.11 10.19 -0.66
C VAL A 148 22.98 11.27 -1.32
N ASP A 149 24.16 10.91 -1.81
CA ASP A 149 25.11 11.85 -2.42
C ASP A 149 24.64 12.43 -3.77
N ASN A 150 23.74 11.74 -4.48
CA ASN A 150 23.19 12.21 -5.77
C ASN A 150 21.92 13.05 -5.64
N ILE A 151 21.27 13.08 -4.47
CA ILE A 151 20.06 13.90 -4.23
C ILE A 151 20.40 15.23 -3.54
N MET A 152 21.56 15.35 -2.88
CA MET A 152 22.00 16.58 -2.21
C MET A 152 22.79 17.57 -3.12
N LYS A 153 22.73 17.44 -4.45
CA LYS A 153 23.33 18.42 -5.40
C LYS A 153 22.34 19.40 -6.02
N LEU A 154 21.15 19.53 -5.44
CA LEU A 154 20.19 20.57 -5.82
C LEU A 154 19.72 21.38 -4.59
N PHE A 155 20.66 21.79 -3.74
CA PHE A 155 20.68 23.07 -3.02
C PHE A 155 22.14 23.40 -2.65
#